data_AF-A0A0L7TAX8-F1
#
_entry.id   AF-A0A0L7TAX8-F1
#
_cell.length_a   1.000
_cell.length_b   1.000
_cell.length_c   1.000
_cell.angle_alpha   90.00
_cell.angle_beta   90.00
_cell.angle_gamma   90.00
#
_symmetry.space_group_name_H-M   'P 1'
#
loop_
_entity.id
_entity.type
_entity.pdbx_description
1 polymer ?
#
loop_
_entity_poly.entity_id
_entity_poly.type
_entity_poly.pdbx_seq_one_letter_code
_entity_poly.pdbx_strand_id
1 'polypeptide(L)'
;MMHTSSVLAFPPPDAAESAEWLRKKLAYYADAWDVAEDLSRGVSEIVVIDTRSPEAYRAGHICGAVSFPHRTMTAESTASLDRSKVYVTYCDGIGCNGSTKGAWKLASHGFRVKELIGGLDFWRRDNHPLAEGDEPGSWPLAATLPGCGC
;
A
#
# COMPACT_ATOMS: atom_id res chain seq x y z
N MET A 1 -29.96 24.50 22.69
CA MET A 1 -29.86 23.03 22.60
C MET A 1 -28.40 22.67 22.78
N MET A 2 -28.06 21.71 23.64
CA MET A 2 -26.69 21.19 23.69
C MET A 2 -26.48 20.34 22.45
N HIS A 3 -25.54 20.76 21.59
CA HIS A 3 -25.14 19.96 20.44
C HIS A 3 -24.26 18.81 20.94
N THR A 4 -24.73 17.57 20.80
CA THR A 4 -23.90 16.38 21.03
C THR A 4 -22.91 16.26 19.88
N SER A 5 -21.61 16.26 20.17
CA SER A 5 -20.60 15.99 19.15
C SER A 5 -20.64 14.53 18.74
N SER A 6 -20.80 14.25 17.43
CA SER A 6 -20.70 12.89 16.90
C SER A 6 -19.30 12.29 17.08
N VAL A 7 -18.26 13.13 17.09
CA VAL A 7 -16.87 12.70 17.34
C VAL A 7 -16.70 12.28 18.80
N LEU A 8 -17.29 13.02 19.73
CA LEU A 8 -17.17 12.76 21.17
C LEU A 8 -18.27 11.82 21.71
N ALA A 9 -19.12 11.27 20.83
CA ALA A 9 -20.04 10.20 21.20
C ALA A 9 -19.28 8.98 21.75
N PHE A 10 -18.03 8.81 21.33
CA PHE A 10 -17.05 7.89 21.90
C PHE A 10 -15.79 8.70 22.23
N PRO A 11 -15.46 8.92 23.51
CA PRO A 11 -14.27 9.70 23.87
C PRO A 11 -13.00 8.99 23.40
N PRO A 12 -11.95 9.73 23.01
CA PRO A 12 -10.68 9.12 22.66
C PRO A 12 -10.03 8.48 23.90
N PRO A 13 -9.12 7.52 23.71
CA PRO A 13 -8.22 7.06 24.77
C PRO A 13 -7.34 8.19 25.32
N ASP A 14 -6.59 7.91 26.39
CA ASP A 14 -5.54 8.82 26.83
C ASP A 14 -4.39 8.92 25.80
N ALA A 15 -3.50 9.89 26.02
CA ALA A 15 -2.41 10.18 25.09
C ALA A 15 -1.42 9.01 24.93
N ALA A 16 -1.15 8.25 25.99
CA ALA A 16 -0.19 7.15 25.96
C ALA A 16 -0.77 5.94 25.22
N GLU A 17 -2.04 5.62 25.47
CA GLU A 17 -2.75 4.57 24.74
C GLU A 17 -2.86 4.92 23.24
N SER A 18 -3.20 6.17 22.94
CA SER A 18 -3.27 6.67 21.57
C SER A 18 -1.93 6.55 20.85
N ALA A 19 -0.83 6.95 21.49
CA ALA A 19 0.51 6.87 20.90
C ALA A 19 0.92 5.42 20.59
N GLU A 20 0.69 4.48 21.51
CA GLU A 20 1.05 3.07 21.31
C GLU A 20 0.20 2.41 20.22
N TRP A 21 -1.11 2.68 20.19
CA TRP A 21 -1.99 2.16 19.15
C TRP A 21 -1.62 2.70 17.76
N LEU A 22 -1.41 4.01 17.64
CA LEU A 22 -1.09 4.65 16.36
C LEU A 22 0.28 4.19 15.84
N ARG A 23 1.27 4.01 16.72
CA ARG A 23 2.57 3.43 16.35
C ARG A 23 2.41 2.02 15.77
N LYS A 24 1.61 1.17 16.41
CA LYS A 24 1.28 -0.16 15.87
C LYS A 24 0.57 -0.07 14.52
N LYS A 25 -0.42 0.81 14.39
CA LYS A 25 -1.15 1.03 13.14
C LYS A 25 -0.20 1.43 12.00
N LEU A 26 0.71 2.37 12.23
CA LEU A 26 1.72 2.82 11.25
C LEU A 26 2.72 1.71 10.87
N ALA A 27 2.92 0.70 11.71
CA ALA A 27 3.77 -0.45 11.38
C ALA A 27 3.12 -1.40 10.36
N TYR A 28 1.79 -1.42 10.27
CA TYR A 28 1.04 -2.30 9.35
C TYR A 28 0.68 -1.65 8.02
N TYR A 29 0.65 -0.32 7.97
CA TYR A 29 0.19 0.43 6.81
C TYR A 29 1.26 1.38 6.27
N ALA A 30 1.10 1.73 5.00
CA ALA A 30 1.73 2.88 4.35
C ALA A 30 0.63 3.63 3.57
N ASP A 31 0.75 4.94 3.42
CA ASP A 31 -0.12 5.72 2.54
C ASP A 31 0.49 5.86 1.13
N ALA A 32 -0.27 6.46 0.21
CA ALA A 32 0.17 6.62 -1.17
C ALA A 32 1.41 7.51 -1.28
N TRP A 33 1.54 8.50 -0.38
CA TRP A 33 2.61 9.47 -0.41
C TRP A 33 3.95 8.87 -0.02
N ASP A 34 4.00 8.15 1.12
CA ASP A 34 5.20 7.47 1.60
C ASP A 34 5.74 6.51 0.51
N VAL A 35 4.84 5.74 -0.11
CA VAL A 35 5.20 4.79 -1.17
C VAL A 35 5.70 5.52 -2.42
N ALA A 36 5.04 6.61 -2.82
CA ALA A 36 5.45 7.42 -3.96
C ALA A 36 6.82 8.07 -3.76
N GLU A 37 7.08 8.59 -2.55
CA GLU A 37 8.38 9.15 -2.19
C GLU A 37 9.48 8.08 -2.28
N ASP A 38 9.28 6.92 -1.65
CA ASP A 38 10.25 5.82 -1.66
C ASP A 38 10.55 5.33 -3.09
N LEU A 39 9.51 5.17 -3.92
CA LEU A 39 9.66 4.78 -5.32
C LEU A 39 10.39 5.86 -6.13
N SER A 40 10.09 7.13 -5.93
CA SER A 40 10.77 8.25 -6.62
C SER A 40 12.25 8.36 -6.26
N ARG A 41 12.61 7.97 -5.03
CA ARG A 41 13.99 7.95 -4.53
C ARG A 41 14.73 6.65 -4.85
N GLY A 42 14.04 5.65 -5.40
CA GLY A 42 14.61 4.34 -5.71
C GLY A 42 14.98 3.52 -4.47
N VAL A 43 14.20 3.63 -3.38
CA VAL A 43 14.40 2.81 -2.17
C VAL A 43 14.21 1.34 -2.53
N SER A 44 15.32 0.61 -2.52
CA SER A 44 15.38 -0.77 -3.02
C SER A 44 14.84 -1.79 -2.02
N GLU A 45 14.70 -1.41 -0.76
CA GLU A 45 14.31 -2.23 0.37
C GLU A 45 12.83 -2.59 0.35
N ILE A 46 12.02 -1.87 -0.44
CA ILE A 46 10.59 -2.13 -0.60
C ILE A 46 10.27 -2.77 -1.95
N VAL A 47 9.23 -3.59 -1.99
CA VAL A 47 8.64 -4.13 -3.22
C VAL A 47 7.13 -3.91 -3.19
N VAL A 48 6.62 -3.12 -4.13
CA VAL A 48 5.18 -2.86 -4.24
C VAL A 48 4.51 -3.98 -5.04
N ILE A 49 3.42 -4.52 -4.52
CA ILE A 49 2.70 -5.66 -5.08
C ILE A 49 1.28 -5.25 -5.41
N ASP A 50 0.92 -5.36 -6.69
CA ASP A 50 -0.47 -5.31 -7.12
C ASP A 50 -1.14 -6.66 -6.88
N THR A 51 -2.11 -6.68 -5.97
CA THR A 51 -2.82 -7.91 -5.58
C THR A 51 -4.06 -8.20 -6.43
N ARG A 52 -4.37 -7.34 -7.41
CA ARG A 52 -5.53 -7.46 -8.29
C ARG A 52 -5.30 -8.52 -9.36
N SER A 53 -6.22 -8.63 -10.32
CA SER A 53 -6.02 -9.56 -11.44
C SER A 53 -4.97 -9.02 -12.42
N PRO A 54 -4.32 -9.88 -13.21
CA PRO A 54 -3.38 -9.44 -14.25
C PRO A 54 -4.01 -8.46 -15.25
N GLU A 55 -5.31 -8.58 -15.53
CA GLU A 55 -6.05 -7.65 -16.41
C GLU A 55 -6.12 -6.25 -15.80
N ALA A 56 -6.42 -6.15 -14.50
CA ALA A 56 -6.50 -4.87 -13.80
C ALA A 56 -5.13 -4.21 -13.68
N TYR A 57 -4.08 -5.00 -13.43
CA TYR A 57 -2.70 -4.54 -13.46
C TYR A 57 -2.34 -3.97 -14.83
N ARG A 58 -2.57 -4.73 -15.91
CA ARG A 58 -2.27 -4.28 -17.29
C ARG A 58 -3.01 -3.00 -17.68
N ALA A 59 -4.24 -2.84 -17.20
CA ALA A 59 -5.05 -1.65 -17.46
C ALA A 59 -4.56 -0.39 -16.73
N GLY A 60 -3.67 -0.53 -15.74
CA GLY A 60 -3.07 0.58 -15.02
C GLY A 60 -2.66 0.19 -13.61
N HIS A 61 -1.38 0.37 -13.29
CA HIS A 61 -0.77 0.00 -12.01
C HIS A 61 0.25 1.05 -11.54
N ILE A 62 0.64 0.98 -10.27
CA ILE A 62 1.70 1.82 -9.68
C ILE A 62 3.02 1.54 -10.38
N CYS A 63 3.74 2.58 -10.83
CA CYS A 63 5.07 2.41 -11.45
C CYS A 63 6.03 1.64 -10.53
N GLY A 64 6.73 0.64 -11.08
CA GLY A 64 7.65 -0.23 -10.35
C GLY A 64 6.96 -1.33 -9.53
N ALA A 65 5.62 -1.39 -9.50
CA ALA A 65 4.92 -2.48 -8.83
C ALA A 65 5.01 -3.79 -9.62
N VAL A 66 4.97 -4.91 -8.91
CA VAL A 66 4.93 -6.25 -9.51
C VAL A 66 3.52 -6.82 -9.42
N SER A 67 3.02 -7.36 -10.53
CA SER A 67 1.76 -8.10 -10.55
C SER A 67 1.89 -9.42 -9.79
N PHE A 68 1.21 -9.54 -8.65
CA PHE A 68 1.11 -10.79 -7.93
C PHE A 68 -0.28 -10.92 -7.29
N PRO A 69 -1.25 -11.50 -8.02
CA PRO A 69 -2.61 -11.61 -7.54
C PRO A 69 -2.70 -12.34 -6.19
N HIS A 70 -3.41 -11.78 -5.20
CA HIS A 70 -3.52 -12.41 -3.87
C HIS A 70 -4.09 -13.84 -3.93
N ARG A 71 -4.87 -14.17 -4.97
CA ARG A 71 -5.46 -15.50 -5.16
C ARG A 71 -4.42 -16.57 -5.50
N THR A 72 -3.30 -16.19 -6.11
CA THR A 72 -2.23 -17.12 -6.54
C THR A 72 -1.11 -17.24 -5.51
N MET A 73 -1.10 -16.40 -4.47
CA MET A 73 -0.15 -16.48 -3.37
C MET A 73 -0.35 -17.77 -2.56
N THR A 74 0.57 -18.70 -2.76
CA THR A 74 0.82 -19.93 -1.99
C THR A 74 2.26 -19.95 -1.46
N ALA A 75 2.59 -20.90 -0.59
CA ALA A 75 3.94 -21.07 -0.08
C ALA A 75 4.97 -21.31 -1.21
N GLU A 76 4.59 -22.06 -2.24
CA GLU A 76 5.44 -22.37 -3.39
C GLU A 76 5.66 -21.13 -4.27
N SER A 77 4.57 -20.43 -4.61
CA SER A 77 4.65 -19.23 -5.46
C SER A 77 5.42 -18.06 -4.81
N THR A 78 5.49 -18.04 -3.47
CA THR A 78 6.22 -17.02 -2.71
C THR A 78 7.65 -17.44 -2.38
N ALA A 79 8.04 -18.68 -2.66
CA ALA A 79 9.33 -19.23 -2.21
C ALA A 79 10.56 -18.50 -2.78
N SER A 80 10.45 -17.92 -3.98
CA SER A 80 11.53 -17.19 -4.65
C SER A 80 11.63 -15.72 -4.24
N LEU A 81 10.67 -15.21 -3.46
CA LEU A 81 10.68 -13.82 -3.00
C LEU A 81 11.83 -13.56 -2.02
N ASP A 82 12.47 -12.40 -2.17
CA ASP A 82 13.55 -11.96 -1.30
C ASP A 82 13.00 -11.61 0.10
N ARG A 83 13.47 -12.34 1.12
CA ARG A 83 13.07 -12.16 2.53
C ARG A 83 13.72 -10.95 3.20
N SER A 84 14.74 -10.36 2.58
CA SER A 84 15.37 -9.12 3.06
C SER A 84 14.54 -7.88 2.77
N LYS A 85 13.54 -7.97 1.88
CA LYS A 85 12.68 -6.85 1.50
C LYS A 85 11.47 -6.69 2.43
N VAL A 86 10.83 -5.53 2.33
CA VAL A 86 9.50 -5.26 2.86
C VAL A 86 8.52 -5.17 1.69
N TYR A 87 7.46 -5.96 1.71
CA TYR A 87 6.46 -5.94 0.66
C TYR A 87 5.36 -4.92 0.99
N VAL A 88 4.84 -4.21 0.00
CA VAL A 88 3.73 -3.27 0.16
C VAL A 88 2.62 -3.68 -0.78
N THR A 89 1.53 -4.24 -0.25
CA THR A 89 0.43 -4.75 -1.07
C THR A 89 -0.66 -3.70 -1.27
N TYR A 90 -1.19 -3.59 -2.49
CA TYR A 90 -2.34 -2.73 -2.78
C TYR A 90 -3.42 -3.43 -3.62
N CYS A 91 -4.64 -2.89 -3.56
CA CYS A 91 -5.77 -3.20 -4.44
C CYS A 91 -6.37 -1.88 -4.98
N ASP A 92 -7.58 -1.88 -5.52
CA ASP A 92 -8.21 -0.67 -6.08
C ASP A 92 -8.41 0.40 -5.01
N GLY A 93 -8.98 0.07 -3.85
CA GLY A 93 -9.18 1.05 -2.77
C GLY A 93 -9.81 0.46 -1.52
N ILE A 94 -10.34 1.32 -0.64
CA ILE A 94 -10.89 0.97 0.68
C ILE A 94 -12.01 -0.09 0.59
N GLY A 95 -12.74 -0.14 -0.53
CA GLY A 95 -13.78 -1.15 -0.77
C GLY A 95 -13.27 -2.55 -1.12
N CYS A 96 -11.96 -2.75 -1.27
CA CYS A 96 -11.34 -4.01 -1.68
C CYS A 96 -10.50 -4.62 -0.56
N ASN A 97 -10.72 -5.91 -0.26
CA ASN A 97 -9.91 -6.69 0.68
C ASN A 97 -8.70 -7.40 0.02
N GLY A 98 -8.38 -7.09 -1.24
CA GLY A 98 -7.31 -7.76 -2.00
C GLY A 98 -5.92 -7.52 -1.39
N SER A 99 -5.66 -6.27 -1.00
CA SER A 99 -4.44 -5.84 -0.33
C SER A 99 -4.28 -6.55 1.02
N THR A 100 -5.29 -6.47 1.90
CA THR A 100 -5.25 -7.16 3.20
C THR A 100 -5.07 -8.67 3.06
N LYS A 101 -5.73 -9.32 2.08
CA LYS A 101 -5.55 -10.76 1.82
C LYS A 101 -4.15 -11.09 1.33
N GLY A 102 -3.58 -10.25 0.45
CA GLY A 102 -2.20 -10.40 0.00
C GLY A 102 -1.21 -10.23 1.15
N ALA A 103 -1.36 -9.18 1.95
CA ALA A 103 -0.54 -8.93 3.13
C ALA A 103 -0.61 -10.10 4.12
N TRP A 104 -1.81 -10.57 4.45
CA TRP A 104 -1.99 -11.71 5.34
C TRP A 104 -1.27 -12.97 4.84
N LYS A 105 -1.36 -13.30 3.54
CA LYS A 105 -0.69 -14.47 2.96
C LYS A 105 0.83 -14.34 2.99
N LEU A 106 1.37 -13.18 2.58
CA LEU A 106 2.81 -12.93 2.65
C LEU A 106 3.32 -13.01 4.10
N ALA A 107 2.62 -12.39 5.06
CA ALA A 107 2.96 -12.50 6.48
C ALA A 107 2.92 -13.96 6.97
N SER A 108 1.89 -14.72 6.57
CA SER A 108 1.75 -16.15 6.91
C SER A 108 2.85 -17.03 6.31
N HIS A 109 3.55 -16.56 5.28
CA HIS A 109 4.69 -17.22 4.65
C HIS A 109 6.04 -16.65 5.14
N GLY A 110 6.03 -15.82 6.19
CA GLY A 110 7.22 -15.31 6.88
C GLY A 110 7.86 -14.09 6.21
N PHE A 111 7.11 -13.32 5.41
CA PHE A 111 7.58 -12.07 4.83
C PHE A 111 7.19 -10.87 5.69
N ARG A 112 8.01 -9.81 5.63
CA ARG A 112 7.66 -8.51 6.21
C ARG A 112 6.80 -7.76 5.20
N VAL A 113 5.66 -7.26 5.64
CA VAL A 113 4.67 -6.68 4.74
C VAL A 113 3.90 -5.54 5.39
N LYS A 114 3.56 -4.54 4.58
CA LYS A 114 2.61 -3.46 4.87
C LYS A 114 1.49 -3.47 3.84
N GLU A 115 0.35 -2.92 4.21
CA GLU A 115 -0.76 -2.65 3.29
C GLU A 115 -0.76 -1.16 2.90
N LEU A 116 -0.89 -0.88 1.59
CA LEU A 116 -1.12 0.46 1.08
C LEU A 116 -2.59 0.84 1.26
N ILE A 117 -2.87 1.70 2.25
CA ILE A 117 -4.24 2.15 2.51
C ILE A 117 -4.73 3.11 1.42
N GLY A 118 -6.00 3.00 1.06
CA GLY A 118 -6.59 3.79 -0.02
C GLY A 118 -6.33 3.25 -1.43
N GLY A 119 -5.37 2.34 -1.59
CA GLY A 119 -5.11 1.63 -2.84
C GLY A 119 -4.82 2.54 -4.03
N LEU A 120 -5.09 2.04 -5.24
CA LEU A 120 -4.90 2.77 -6.49
C LEU A 120 -5.82 4.00 -6.62
N ASP A 121 -6.98 4.01 -5.96
CA ASP A 121 -7.91 5.12 -5.96
C ASP A 121 -7.29 6.37 -5.34
N PHE A 122 -6.64 6.22 -4.18
CA PHE A 122 -5.95 7.34 -3.52
C PHE A 122 -4.66 7.71 -4.23
N TRP A 123 -3.93 6.71 -4.77
CA TRP A 123 -2.77 6.97 -5.64
C TRP A 123 -3.10 7.89 -6.82
N ARG A 124 -4.21 7.61 -7.52
CA ARG A 124 -4.71 8.44 -8.62
C ARG A 124 -5.18 9.80 -8.15
N ARG A 125 -5.91 9.85 -7.04
CA ARG A 125 -6.41 11.11 -6.46
C ARG A 125 -5.27 12.07 -6.15
N ASP A 126 -4.14 11.55 -5.69
CA ASP A 126 -2.96 12.32 -5.33
C ASP A 126 -2.07 12.62 -6.57
N ASN A 127 -2.53 12.26 -7.78
CA ASN A 127 -1.87 12.48 -9.08
C ASN A 127 -0.49 11.84 -9.22
N HIS A 128 -0.27 10.70 -8.56
CA HIS A 128 0.97 9.93 -8.73
C HIS A 128 0.99 9.18 -10.08
N PRO A 129 2.17 8.97 -10.68
CA PRO A 129 2.29 8.35 -11.99
C PRO A 129 1.82 6.88 -12.00
N LEU A 130 1.31 6.45 -13.15
CA LEU A 130 0.91 5.06 -13.41
C LEU A 130 1.71 4.49 -14.57
N ALA A 131 1.82 3.18 -14.59
CA ALA A 131 2.27 2.39 -15.72
C ALA A 131 1.13 1.52 -16.26
N GLU A 132 1.26 1.05 -17.49
CA GLU A 132 0.30 0.19 -18.19
C GLU A 132 1.05 -0.97 -18.88
N GLY A 133 0.34 -2.05 -19.18
CA GLY A 133 0.93 -3.25 -19.78
C GLY A 133 1.46 -4.24 -18.75
N ASP A 134 2.23 -5.23 -19.21
CA ASP A 134 2.70 -6.35 -18.40
C ASP A 134 3.96 -6.04 -17.57
N GLU A 135 4.73 -5.04 -17.99
CA GLU A 135 5.97 -4.65 -17.31
C GLU A 135 5.68 -3.75 -16.10
N PRO A 136 6.51 -3.77 -15.04
CA PRO A 136 6.40 -2.87 -13.89
C PRO A 136 6.40 -1.37 -14.23
N GLY A 137 6.98 -1.01 -15.37
CA GLY A 137 7.29 0.37 -15.70
C GLY A 137 8.36 0.96 -14.76
N SER A 138 8.72 2.21 -15.01
CA SER A 138 9.69 2.96 -14.23
C SER A 138 9.09 4.27 -13.75
N TRP A 139 9.54 4.75 -12.59
CA TRP A 139 9.22 6.12 -12.18
C TRP A 139 9.62 7.11 -13.29
N PRO A 140 8.77 8.07 -13.68
CA PRO A 140 9.10 8.98 -14.77
C PRO A 140 10.23 9.93 -14.35
N LEU A 141 11.28 10.07 -15.16
CA LEU A 141 12.41 10.98 -14.90
C LEU A 141 11.99 12.46 -14.74
N ALA A 142 10.89 12.86 -15.38
CA ALA A 142 10.37 14.22 -15.34
C ALA A 142 9.27 14.42 -14.26
N ALA A 143 8.86 13.36 -13.56
CA ALA A 143 7.84 13.47 -12.53
C ALA A 143 8.46 14.00 -11.24
N THR A 144 8.36 15.31 -11.04
CA THR A 144 8.41 15.88 -9.69
C THR A 144 7.11 15.47 -8.99
N LEU A 145 7.22 14.79 -7.85
CA LEU A 145 6.09 14.66 -6.95
C LEU A 145 5.57 16.09 -6.68
N PRO A 146 4.25 16.33 -6.77
CA PRO A 146 3.68 17.55 -6.20
C PRO A 146 4.18 17.71 -4.75
N GLY A 147 4.15 18.91 -4.18
CA GLY A 147 4.40 19.02 -2.73
C GLY A 147 3.36 18.21 -1.96
N CYS A 148 3.76 17.56 -0.85
CA CYS A 148 2.76 16.98 0.05
C CYS A 148 1.82 18.11 0.50
N GLY A 149 0.54 17.79 0.69
CA GLY A 149 -0.38 18.72 1.35
C GLY A 149 -0.06 18.88 2.85
N CYS A 150 0.81 18.02 3.36
CA CYS A 150 1.57 18.10 4.59
C CYS A 150 2.93 18.80 4.33
#